data_AF-A0A1A8D184-F1
#
_entry.id   AF-A0A1A8D184-F1
#
_cell.length_a   1.000
_cell.length_b   1.000
_cell.length_c   1.000
_cell.angle_alpha   90.00
_cell.angle_beta   90.00
_cell.angle_gamma   90.00
#
_symmetry.space_group_name_H-M   'P 1'
#
loop_
_entity.id
_entity.type
_entity.pdbx_description
1 polymer ?
#
loop_
_entity_poly.entity_id
_entity_poly.type
_entity_poly.pdbx_seq_one_letter_code
_entity_poly.pdbx_strand_id
1 'polypeptide(L)'
;MGIFAADRAFLGEIGGLDGGMSVYGGENVELGIRVWLCGGSVEVVPCSRIAHIERAHKPYAPDLNLSMRRNALRVADIWLDEYKKNVLIAWNLPLQGHGIDTGDVSERRKLREKLKCKPFSWYIDNVYPSLERLDNILGYGVLQNTLFKKYCADQGVVPGSIPVLYECHFQQPQLCYYTTDSEIIIGGIKSHNYNNNRCL
;
A
#
# COMPACT_ATOMS: atom_id res chain seq x y z
N MET A 1 -12.21 6.40 -8.44
CA MET A 1 -13.09 5.25 -8.12
C MET A 1 -13.37 4.48 -9.39
N GLY A 2 -13.31 3.15 -9.33
CA GLY A 2 -13.51 2.27 -10.49
C GLY A 2 -14.97 1.92 -10.73
N ILE A 3 -15.20 0.68 -11.19
CA ILE A 3 -16.51 0.15 -11.56
C ILE A 3 -17.00 -0.77 -10.44
N PHE A 4 -18.11 -0.42 -9.79
CA PHE A 4 -18.77 -1.26 -8.79
C PHE A 4 -20.26 -0.92 -8.72
N ALA A 5 -21.05 -1.79 -8.12
CA ALA A 5 -22.44 -1.54 -7.77
C ALA A 5 -22.62 -1.77 -6.27
N ALA A 6 -23.39 -0.92 -5.61
CA ALA A 6 -23.70 -1.04 -4.19
C ALA A 6 -25.11 -0.50 -3.91
N ASP A 7 -25.77 -1.04 -2.89
CA ASP A 7 -26.98 -0.43 -2.37
C ASP A 7 -26.68 0.98 -1.83
N ARG A 8 -27.56 1.93 -2.15
CA ARG A 8 -27.36 3.34 -1.80
C ARG A 8 -27.46 3.57 -0.29
N ALA A 9 -28.39 2.90 0.38
CA ALA A 9 -28.57 3.05 1.82
C ALA A 9 -27.35 2.50 2.56
N PHE A 10 -26.93 1.28 2.22
CA PHE A 10 -25.71 0.67 2.74
C PHE A 10 -24.48 1.56 2.54
N LEU A 11 -24.24 2.05 1.31
CA LEU A 11 -23.08 2.90 1.02
C LEU A 11 -23.10 4.20 1.83
N GLY A 12 -24.30 4.76 2.07
CA GLY A 12 -24.50 5.92 2.94
C GLY A 12 -24.22 5.61 4.41
N GLU A 13 -24.73 4.49 4.93
CA GLU A 13 -24.56 4.04 6.31
C GLU A 13 -23.09 3.79 6.67
N ILE A 14 -22.32 3.20 5.75
CA ILE A 14 -20.89 2.98 5.94
C ILE A 14 -20.05 4.25 5.66
N GLY A 15 -20.67 5.41 5.43
CA GLY A 15 -20.01 6.71 5.36
C GLY A 15 -19.42 7.11 4.00
N GLY A 16 -19.94 6.58 2.90
CA GLY A 16 -19.58 7.01 1.54
C GLY A 16 -18.07 6.90 1.24
N LEU A 17 -17.50 7.88 0.54
CA LEU A 17 -16.06 7.97 0.29
C LEU A 17 -15.39 8.94 1.25
N ASP A 18 -14.13 8.70 1.57
CA ASP A 18 -13.34 9.63 2.38
C ASP A 18 -13.13 10.97 1.67
N GLY A 19 -13.96 11.96 2.05
CA GLY A 19 -13.84 13.34 1.55
C GLY A 19 -12.51 14.02 1.90
N GLY A 20 -11.72 13.45 2.83
CA GLY A 20 -10.36 13.91 3.07
C GLY A 20 -9.32 13.38 2.08
N MET A 21 -9.66 12.47 1.16
CA MET A 21 -8.76 12.02 0.09
C MET A 21 -8.62 13.05 -1.03
N SER A 22 -7.41 13.11 -1.60
CA SER A 22 -7.06 14.10 -2.62
C SER A 22 -6.87 13.43 -3.98
N VAL A 23 -7.52 13.98 -5.01
CA VAL A 23 -7.35 13.68 -6.44
C VAL A 23 -7.52 12.21 -6.85
N TYR A 24 -6.54 11.35 -6.56
CA TYR A 24 -6.49 9.98 -7.06
C TYR A 24 -5.68 9.05 -6.15
N GLY A 25 -6.16 7.81 -6.01
CA GLY A 25 -5.43 6.71 -5.41
C GLY A 25 -5.84 6.46 -3.97
N GLY A 26 -5.93 5.19 -3.60
CA GLY A 26 -6.25 4.74 -2.24
C GLY A 26 -7.73 4.61 -1.94
N GLU A 27 -8.63 5.30 -2.66
CA GLU A 27 -10.07 5.30 -2.37
C GLU A 27 -10.74 3.93 -2.56
N ASN A 28 -10.24 3.16 -3.53
CA ASN A 28 -10.69 1.79 -3.80
C ASN A 28 -10.24 0.82 -2.70
N VAL A 29 -8.99 0.97 -2.24
CA VAL A 29 -8.42 0.16 -1.15
C VAL A 29 -9.12 0.48 0.16
N GLU A 30 -9.35 1.76 0.46
CA GLU A 30 -10.08 2.21 1.64
C GLU A 30 -11.49 1.63 1.70
N LEU A 31 -12.26 1.79 0.62
CA LEU A 31 -13.62 1.29 0.55
C LEU A 31 -13.65 -0.24 0.68
N GLY A 32 -12.75 -0.95 -0.01
CA GLY A 32 -12.67 -2.41 0.06
C GLY A 32 -12.38 -2.92 1.47
N ILE A 33 -11.37 -2.35 2.14
CA ILE A 33 -11.03 -2.73 3.52
C ILE A 33 -12.19 -2.39 4.46
N ARG A 34 -12.74 -1.17 4.38
CA ARG A 34 -13.84 -0.74 5.25
C ARG A 34 -15.06 -1.64 5.10
N VAL A 35 -15.47 -1.98 3.88
CA VAL A 35 -16.64 -2.85 3.64
C VAL A 35 -16.48 -4.17 4.39
N TRP A 36 -15.34 -4.84 4.25
CA TRP A 36 -15.07 -6.10 4.96
C TRP A 36 -15.00 -5.94 6.47
N LEU A 37 -14.30 -4.92 6.97
CA LEU A 37 -14.16 -4.70 8.41
C LEU A 37 -15.48 -4.32 9.09
N CYS A 38 -16.38 -3.65 8.38
CA CYS A 38 -17.63 -3.13 8.92
C CYS A 38 -18.86 -3.98 8.57
N GLY A 39 -18.68 -5.24 8.19
CA GLY A 39 -19.76 -6.24 8.11
C GLY A 39 -20.39 -6.45 6.73
N GLY A 40 -19.82 -5.87 5.66
CA GLY A 40 -20.19 -6.18 4.28
C GLY A 40 -19.25 -7.19 3.62
N SER A 41 -19.45 -7.41 2.31
CA SER A 41 -18.58 -8.20 1.44
C SER A 41 -18.25 -7.44 0.16
N VAL A 42 -17.13 -7.79 -0.46
CA VAL A 42 -16.76 -7.34 -1.80
C VAL A 42 -16.72 -8.54 -2.72
N GLU A 43 -17.51 -8.52 -3.79
CA GLU A 43 -17.70 -9.66 -4.68
C GLU A 43 -17.44 -9.28 -6.13
N VAL A 44 -16.76 -10.18 -6.85
CA VAL A 44 -16.60 -10.09 -8.30
C VAL A 44 -17.66 -10.98 -8.94
N VAL A 45 -18.59 -10.39 -9.68
CA VAL A 45 -19.68 -11.10 -10.36
C VAL A 45 -19.25 -11.45 -11.79
N PRO A 46 -18.85 -12.71 -12.12
CA PRO A 46 -18.22 -13.03 -13.41
C PRO A 46 -19.15 -12.86 -14.63
N CYS A 47 -20.46 -12.87 -14.38
CA CYS A 47 -21.49 -12.65 -15.40
C CYS A 47 -21.68 -11.17 -15.76
N SER A 48 -21.26 -10.23 -14.91
CA SER A 48 -21.29 -8.79 -15.20
C SER A 48 -19.95 -8.36 -15.78
N ARG A 49 -19.94 -7.95 -17.05
CA ARG A 49 -18.71 -7.64 -17.79
C ARG A 49 -18.74 -6.22 -18.29
N ILE A 50 -17.76 -5.42 -17.87
CA ILE A 50 -17.58 -4.04 -18.30
C ILE A 50 -16.13 -3.88 -18.75
N ALA A 51 -15.92 -3.38 -19.97
CA ALA A 51 -14.58 -3.11 -20.49
C ALA A 51 -14.11 -1.73 -20.01
N HIS A 52 -12.90 -1.67 -19.45
CA HIS A 52 -12.21 -0.43 -19.10
C HIS A 52 -10.97 -0.27 -20.00
N ILE A 53 -10.83 0.90 -20.63
CA ILE A 53 -9.66 1.22 -21.44
C ILE A 53 -8.61 1.85 -20.52
N GLU A 54 -7.58 1.06 -20.17
CA GLU A 54 -6.48 1.57 -19.35
C GLU A 54 -5.69 2.63 -20.10
N ARG A 55 -5.25 3.65 -19.37
CA ARG A 55 -4.44 4.74 -19.92
C ARG A 55 -3.03 4.61 -19.39
N ALA A 56 -2.03 4.77 -20.27
CA ALA A 56 -0.63 4.81 -19.87
C ALA A 56 -0.32 5.96 -18.88
N HIS A 57 -1.06 7.07 -18.97
CA HIS A 57 -0.89 8.24 -18.11
C HIS A 57 -2.26 8.87 -17.79
N LYS A 58 -2.38 9.46 -16.60
CA LYS A 58 -3.59 10.16 -16.18
C LYS A 58 -3.54 11.61 -16.70
N PRO A 59 -4.50 12.07 -17.53
CA PRO A 59 -4.36 13.34 -18.26
C PRO A 59 -4.59 14.60 -17.41
N TYR A 60 -5.08 14.46 -16.18
CA TYR A 60 -5.48 15.56 -15.31
C TYR A 60 -4.41 16.00 -14.29
N ALA A 61 -3.33 15.22 -14.13
CA ALA A 61 -2.24 15.57 -13.23
C ALA A 61 -0.92 14.96 -13.71
N PRO A 62 0.17 15.74 -13.83
CA PRO A 62 1.47 15.24 -14.26
C PRO A 62 2.15 14.38 -13.18
N ASP A 63 1.89 14.67 -11.91
CA ASP A 63 2.39 13.90 -10.77
C ASP A 63 1.28 13.65 -9.77
N LEU A 64 1.08 12.37 -9.43
CA LEU A 64 0.11 11.91 -8.44
C LEU A 64 0.79 11.32 -7.21
N ASN A 65 2.12 11.27 -7.15
CA ASN A 65 2.86 10.60 -6.08
C ASN A 65 2.49 11.15 -4.70
N LEU A 66 2.41 12.47 -4.55
CA LEU A 66 2.06 13.09 -3.27
C LEU A 66 0.63 12.71 -2.85
N SER A 67 -0.35 12.84 -3.75
CA SER A 67 -1.74 12.49 -3.48
C SER A 67 -1.90 11.01 -3.14
N MET A 68 -1.25 10.12 -3.90
CA MET A 68 -1.28 8.67 -3.67
C MET A 68 -0.66 8.30 -2.32
N ARG A 69 0.52 8.84 -1.98
CA ARG A 69 1.16 8.59 -0.69
C ARG A 69 0.30 9.10 0.46
N ARG A 70 -0.19 10.34 0.35
CA ARG A 70 -1.06 10.95 1.36
C ARG A 70 -2.32 10.11 1.58
N ASN A 71 -3.01 9.71 0.51
CA ASN A 71 -4.24 8.92 0.64
C ASN A 71 -3.94 7.52 1.21
N ALA A 72 -2.86 6.87 0.79
CA ALA A 72 -2.44 5.58 1.36
C ALA A 72 -2.14 5.67 2.87
N LEU A 73 -1.48 6.73 3.30
CA LEU A 73 -1.22 6.99 4.73
C LEU A 73 -2.50 7.27 5.51
N ARG A 74 -3.48 7.98 4.93
CA ARG A 74 -4.82 8.12 5.53
C ARG A 74 -5.49 6.76 5.73
N VAL A 75 -5.47 5.88 4.71
CA VAL A 75 -5.99 4.51 4.84
C VAL A 75 -5.27 3.77 5.97
N ALA A 76 -3.94 3.87 6.01
CA ALA A 76 -3.12 3.24 7.04
C ALA A 76 -3.52 3.66 8.45
N ASP A 77 -3.66 4.97 8.68
CA ASP A 77 -3.97 5.54 9.99
C ASP A 77 -5.40 5.29 10.47
N ILE A 78 -6.33 4.99 9.56
CA ILE A 78 -7.74 4.74 9.89
C ILE A 78 -7.99 3.24 10.04
N TRP A 79 -7.43 2.41 9.16
CA TRP A 79 -7.90 1.04 8.94
C TRP A 79 -6.87 -0.05 9.15
N LEU A 80 -5.56 0.24 9.21
CA LEU A 80 -4.52 -0.79 9.21
C LEU A 80 -3.91 -1.08 10.59
N ASP A 81 -4.36 -0.40 11.65
CA ASP A 81 -3.89 -0.65 13.02
C ASP A 81 -2.34 -0.69 13.13
N GLU A 82 -1.76 -1.73 13.70
CA GLU A 82 -0.31 -1.95 13.80
C GLU A 82 0.38 -2.18 12.44
N TYR A 83 -0.37 -2.60 11.42
CA TYR A 83 0.14 -2.88 10.08
C TYR A 83 0.39 -1.62 9.26
N LYS A 84 0.08 -0.43 9.77
CA LYS A 84 0.39 0.85 9.11
C LYS A 84 1.89 1.00 8.81
N LYS A 85 2.77 0.37 9.60
CA LYS A 85 4.23 0.32 9.36
C LYS A 85 4.55 -0.25 7.98
N ASN A 86 3.75 -1.19 7.47
CA ASN A 86 3.97 -1.85 6.19
C ASN A 86 3.81 -0.87 5.02
N VAL A 87 2.91 0.10 5.15
CA VAL A 87 2.75 1.18 4.16
C VAL A 87 3.99 2.07 4.16
N LEU A 88 4.51 2.44 5.33
CA LEU A 88 5.74 3.24 5.44
C LEU A 88 6.94 2.50 4.81
N ILE A 89 7.09 1.21 5.10
CA ILE A 89 8.13 0.34 4.53
C ILE A 89 7.99 0.23 3.00
N ALA A 90 6.78 -0.02 2.49
CA ALA A 90 6.52 -0.17 1.06
C ALA A 90 6.82 1.11 0.26
N TRP A 91 6.57 2.27 0.85
CA TRP A 91 6.83 3.58 0.23
C TRP A 91 8.22 4.15 0.55
N ASN A 92 9.07 3.39 1.25
CA ASN A 92 10.39 3.84 1.70
C ASN A 92 10.34 5.17 2.48
N LEU A 93 9.35 5.30 3.35
CA LEU A 93 9.17 6.46 4.22
C LEU A 93 9.75 6.17 5.61
N PRO A 94 10.39 7.13 6.29
CA PRO A 94 10.76 6.98 7.69
C PRO A 94 9.56 6.58 8.56
N LEU A 95 9.76 5.67 9.53
CA LEU A 95 8.69 5.25 10.44
C LEU A 95 8.13 6.39 11.30
N GLN A 96 8.94 7.44 11.52
CA GLN A 96 8.59 8.65 12.25
C GLN A 96 9.09 9.87 11.49
N GLY A 97 8.35 10.98 11.56
CA GLY A 97 8.81 12.25 10.99
C GLY A 97 8.91 12.28 9.46
N HIS A 98 8.18 11.44 8.73
CA HIS A 98 8.18 11.43 7.26
C HIS A 98 7.61 12.69 6.58
N GLY A 99 7.02 13.63 7.35
CA GLY A 99 6.65 14.97 6.89
C GLY A 99 5.47 15.08 5.93
N ILE A 100 4.71 13.99 5.72
CA ILE A 100 3.52 14.00 4.85
C ILE A 100 2.29 14.30 5.70
N ASP A 101 1.63 15.42 5.43
CA ASP A 101 0.38 15.79 6.10
C ASP A 101 -0.81 15.01 5.52
N THR A 102 -1.37 14.12 6.34
CA THR A 102 -2.58 13.36 6.00
C THR A 102 -3.85 14.16 6.23
N GLY A 103 -3.81 15.31 6.92
CA GLY A 103 -4.99 16.03 7.40
C GLY A 103 -5.75 15.28 8.50
N ASP A 104 -6.88 15.84 8.92
CA ASP A 104 -7.71 15.24 9.97
C ASP A 104 -8.40 13.94 9.51
N VAL A 105 -8.36 12.92 10.37
CA VAL A 105 -8.99 11.60 10.18
C VAL A 105 -9.98 11.27 11.29
N SER A 106 -10.26 12.20 12.20
CA SER A 106 -11.06 11.98 13.41
C SER A 106 -12.47 11.49 13.09
N GLU A 107 -13.14 12.08 12.10
CA GLU A 107 -14.49 11.66 11.70
C GLU A 107 -14.52 10.23 11.14
N ARG A 108 -13.46 9.82 10.42
CA ARG A 108 -13.34 8.44 9.91
C ARG A 108 -13.10 7.44 11.02
N ARG A 109 -12.31 7.81 12.04
CA ARG A 109 -12.11 6.98 13.24
C ARG A 109 -13.39 6.81 14.05
N LYS A 110 -14.12 7.90 14.29
CA LYS A 110 -15.44 7.86 14.96
C LYS A 110 -16.44 6.98 14.22
N LEU A 111 -16.44 7.03 12.88
CA LEU A 111 -17.28 6.15 12.06
C LEU A 111 -16.91 4.68 12.27
N ARG A 112 -15.62 4.34 12.23
CA ARG A 112 -15.11 2.98 12.48
C ARG A 112 -15.56 2.46 13.85
N GLU A 113 -15.45 3.29 14.88
CA GLU A 113 -15.90 2.98 16.25
C GLU A 113 -17.42 2.80 16.32
N LYS A 114 -18.18 3.73 15.73
CA LYS A 114 -19.66 3.69 15.70
C LYS A 114 -20.19 2.41 15.07
N LEU A 115 -19.59 1.99 13.95
CA LEU A 115 -19.97 0.77 13.23
C LEU A 115 -19.41 -0.50 13.88
N LYS A 116 -18.60 -0.39 14.94
CA LYS A 116 -17.94 -1.51 15.63
C LYS A 116 -17.17 -2.40 14.66
N CYS A 117 -16.46 -1.77 13.72
CA CYS A 117 -15.71 -2.50 12.70
C CYS A 117 -14.60 -3.35 13.33
N LYS A 118 -14.29 -4.47 12.70
CA LYS A 118 -13.27 -5.42 13.14
C LYS A 118 -11.85 -4.82 13.06
N PRO A 119 -10.88 -5.35 13.82
CA PRO A 119 -9.47 -4.98 13.65
C PRO A 119 -8.92 -5.47 12.31
N PHE A 120 -7.85 -4.85 11.81
CA PHE A 120 -7.25 -5.23 10.52
C PHE A 120 -6.65 -6.65 10.54
N SER A 121 -6.20 -7.13 11.68
CA SER A 121 -5.77 -8.53 11.86
C SER A 121 -6.84 -9.52 11.39
N TRP A 122 -8.12 -9.25 11.69
CA TRP A 122 -9.23 -10.08 11.23
C TRP A 122 -9.32 -10.12 9.69
N TYR A 123 -9.07 -8.99 9.01
CA TYR A 123 -9.08 -8.94 7.55
C TYR A 123 -7.98 -9.82 6.95
N ILE A 124 -6.77 -9.75 7.51
CA ILE A 124 -5.66 -10.60 7.04
C ILE A 124 -5.99 -12.07 7.31
N ASP A 125 -6.51 -12.41 8.49
CA ASP A 125 -6.79 -13.80 8.86
C ASP A 125 -7.96 -14.43 8.06
N ASN A 126 -8.96 -13.63 7.68
CA ASN A 126 -10.25 -14.15 7.17
C ASN A 126 -10.55 -13.78 5.72
N VAL A 127 -10.04 -12.65 5.24
CA VAL A 127 -10.35 -12.11 3.89
C VAL A 127 -9.16 -12.25 2.97
N TYR A 128 -7.94 -11.94 3.44
CA TYR A 128 -6.74 -11.96 2.62
C TYR A 128 -5.56 -12.67 3.29
N PRO A 129 -5.69 -13.99 3.59
CA PRO A 129 -4.67 -14.77 4.31
C PRO A 129 -3.38 -14.98 3.53
N SER A 130 -3.39 -14.71 2.23
CA SER A 130 -2.19 -14.76 1.39
C SER A 130 -1.37 -13.46 1.42
N LEU A 131 -1.82 -12.40 2.12
CA LEU A 131 -1.07 -11.16 2.25
C LEU A 131 0.15 -11.33 3.18
N GLU A 132 1.33 -10.92 2.71
CA GLU A 132 2.57 -10.93 3.47
C GLU A 132 2.55 -9.86 4.58
N ARG A 133 2.93 -10.23 5.82
CA ARG A 133 2.80 -9.36 7.00
C ARG A 133 4.01 -8.47 7.24
N LEU A 134 5.17 -8.77 6.63
CA LEU A 134 6.42 -8.00 6.76
C LEU A 134 6.90 -7.84 8.22
N ASP A 135 6.58 -8.80 9.08
CA ASP A 135 6.95 -8.75 10.49
C ASP A 135 8.44 -9.05 10.73
N ASN A 136 9.11 -9.67 9.76
CA ASN A 136 10.51 -10.04 9.83
C ASN A 136 11.47 -8.95 9.31
N ILE A 137 10.99 -7.74 9.00
CA ILE A 137 11.83 -6.65 8.46
C ILE A 137 12.51 -5.88 9.61
N LEU A 138 13.84 -5.97 9.68
CA LEU A 138 14.68 -5.23 10.64
C LEU A 138 15.11 -3.85 10.11
N GLY A 139 15.29 -3.73 8.80
CA GLY A 139 15.73 -2.49 8.16
C GLY A 139 15.25 -2.42 6.72
N TYR A 140 15.06 -1.20 6.22
CA TYR A 140 14.69 -0.95 4.83
C TYR A 140 15.27 0.38 4.38
N GLY A 141 15.48 0.52 3.07
CA GLY A 141 16.08 1.74 2.51
C GLY A 141 16.75 1.47 1.17
N VAL A 142 17.86 2.16 0.94
CA VAL A 142 18.76 1.87 -0.19
C VAL A 142 20.12 1.42 0.34
N LEU A 143 20.77 0.53 -0.39
CA LEU A 143 22.16 0.14 -0.12
C LEU A 143 23.10 0.98 -0.97
N GLN A 144 23.65 2.05 -0.38
CA GLN A 144 24.59 2.96 -1.04
C GLN A 144 26.03 2.45 -0.85
N ASN A 145 26.80 2.44 -1.94
CA ASN A 145 28.22 2.10 -1.88
C ASN A 145 29.01 3.21 -1.16
N THR A 146 29.76 2.86 -0.12
CA THR A 146 30.51 3.84 0.70
C THR A 146 31.72 4.42 -0.02
N LEU A 147 32.34 3.67 -0.94
CA LEU A 147 33.48 4.12 -1.75
C LEU A 147 33.01 4.94 -2.96
N PHE A 148 31.94 4.47 -3.62
CA PHE A 148 31.34 5.11 -4.78
C PHE A 148 29.94 5.63 -4.43
N LYS A 149 29.88 6.72 -3.65
CA LYS A 149 28.63 7.30 -3.11
C LYS A 149 27.56 7.63 -4.15
N LYS A 150 27.93 7.74 -5.43
CA LYS A 150 26.96 7.95 -6.52
C LYS A 150 26.11 6.69 -6.82
N TYR A 151 26.56 5.51 -6.42
CA TYR A 151 25.96 4.24 -6.80
C TYR A 151 25.28 3.51 -5.64
N CYS A 152 24.12 2.95 -5.93
CA CYS A 152 23.30 2.15 -5.04
C CYS A 152 23.09 0.76 -5.66
N ALA A 153 22.86 -0.25 -4.81
CA ALA A 153 22.40 -1.55 -5.27
C ALA A 153 21.00 -1.44 -5.89
N ASP A 154 20.81 -2.11 -7.01
CA ASP A 154 19.62 -2.00 -7.84
C ASP A 154 19.25 -3.39 -8.39
N GLN A 155 17.97 -3.77 -8.34
CA GLN A 155 17.51 -5.07 -8.85
C GLN A 155 17.76 -5.23 -10.36
N GLY A 156 17.93 -4.12 -11.09
CA GLY A 156 17.99 -4.08 -12.54
C GLY A 156 16.62 -4.25 -13.20
N VAL A 157 16.63 -4.11 -14.53
CA VAL A 157 15.41 -4.13 -15.36
C VAL A 157 14.74 -5.50 -15.40
N VAL A 158 15.53 -6.59 -15.33
CA VAL A 158 15.04 -7.97 -15.43
C VAL A 158 15.04 -8.59 -14.03
N PRO A 159 13.87 -8.74 -13.38
CA PRO A 159 13.80 -9.35 -12.08
C PRO A 159 14.42 -10.75 -12.11
N GLY A 160 15.37 -11.03 -11.21
CA GLY A 160 15.95 -12.37 -11.04
C GLY A 160 17.29 -12.57 -11.72
N SER A 161 17.77 -11.53 -12.38
CA SER A 161 19.19 -11.41 -12.73
C SER A 161 20.00 -11.00 -11.51
N ILE A 162 21.32 -11.10 -11.62
CA ILE A 162 22.26 -10.60 -10.60
C ILE A 162 22.04 -9.09 -10.44
N PRO A 163 21.83 -8.59 -9.20
CA PRO A 163 21.69 -7.16 -8.94
C PRO A 163 22.88 -6.35 -9.45
N VAL A 164 22.63 -5.09 -9.82
CA VAL A 164 23.62 -4.19 -10.41
C VAL A 164 23.89 -3.01 -9.48
N LEU A 165 24.98 -2.29 -9.76
CA LEU A 165 25.19 -0.94 -9.22
C LEU A 165 24.63 0.08 -10.22
N TYR A 166 23.75 0.96 -9.75
CA TYR A 166 23.16 2.03 -10.56
C TYR A 166 23.19 3.37 -9.83
N GLU A 167 23.05 4.47 -10.57
CA GLU A 167 23.01 5.81 -9.96
C GLU A 167 21.87 5.93 -8.95
N CYS A 168 22.18 6.35 -7.72
CA CYS A 168 21.21 6.42 -6.63
C CYS A 168 20.05 7.37 -6.96
N HIS A 169 18.84 6.84 -7.03
CA HIS A 169 17.60 7.59 -7.22
C HIS A 169 16.56 7.33 -6.11
N PHE A 170 16.87 6.46 -5.13
CA PHE A 170 16.10 6.27 -3.89
C PHE A 170 14.65 5.81 -4.10
N GLN A 171 14.37 5.19 -5.23
CA GLN A 171 13.07 4.66 -5.63
C GLN A 171 13.22 3.20 -6.05
N GLN A 172 12.13 2.48 -6.22
CA GLN A 172 12.22 1.16 -6.86
C GLN A 172 12.87 1.29 -8.24
N PRO A 173 13.75 0.35 -8.63
CA PRO A 173 14.03 -0.93 -7.96
C PRO A 173 15.26 -0.95 -7.03
N GLN A 174 15.67 0.20 -6.46
CA GLN A 174 16.79 0.30 -5.49
C GLN A 174 16.42 0.03 -4.04
N LEU A 175 15.13 -0.18 -3.76
CA LEU A 175 14.69 -0.46 -2.41
C LEU A 175 15.25 -1.81 -1.96
N CYS A 176 15.77 -1.84 -0.74
CA CYS A 176 16.37 -3.02 -0.14
C CYS A 176 15.76 -3.22 1.25
N TYR A 177 15.68 -4.48 1.68
CA TYR A 177 15.10 -4.87 2.96
C TYR A 177 16.00 -5.91 3.63
N TYR A 178 16.26 -5.71 4.92
CA TYR A 178 17.05 -6.60 5.74
C TYR A 178 16.15 -7.34 6.73
N THR A 179 16.22 -8.67 6.72
CA THR A 179 15.31 -9.53 7.48
C THR A 179 15.92 -10.05 8.78
N THR A 180 15.09 -10.59 9.68
CA THR A 180 15.53 -11.32 10.89
C THR A 180 16.37 -12.55 10.56
N ASP A 181 16.19 -13.11 9.37
CA ASP A 181 16.91 -14.29 8.89
C ASP A 181 18.27 -13.93 8.27
N SER A 182 18.70 -12.67 8.44
CA SER A 182 19.95 -12.14 7.90
C SER A 182 20.00 -12.13 6.37
N GLU A 183 18.84 -12.03 5.71
CA GLU A 183 18.72 -11.94 4.27
C GLU A 183 18.62 -10.47 3.83
N ILE A 184 19.17 -10.16 2.65
CA ILE A 184 18.98 -8.89 1.97
C ILE A 184 18.12 -9.11 0.73
N ILE A 185 16.91 -8.57 0.77
CA ILE A 185 15.99 -8.55 -0.38
C ILE A 185 16.25 -7.27 -1.16
N ILE A 186 16.48 -7.38 -2.47
CA ILE A 186 16.68 -6.23 -3.37
C ILE A 186 15.50 -6.11 -4.34
N GLY A 187 15.00 -4.88 -4.50
CA GLY A 187 13.89 -4.55 -5.37
C GLY A 187 12.57 -4.42 -4.62
N GLY A 188 11.45 -4.71 -5.27
CA GLY A 188 10.14 -4.65 -4.61
C GLY A 188 9.83 -5.92 -3.82
N ILE A 189 9.31 -5.79 -2.60
CA ILE A 189 8.75 -6.93 -1.86
C ILE A 189 7.44 -7.38 -2.51
N LYS A 190 7.27 -8.69 -2.65
CA LYS A 190 6.01 -9.31 -3.08
C LYS A 190 4.98 -9.20 -1.98
N SER A 191 3.76 -8.85 -2.37
CA SER A 191 2.64 -8.72 -1.44
C SER A 191 2.04 -10.05 -1.00
N HIS A 192 2.38 -11.17 -1.65
CA HIS A 192 1.79 -12.47 -1.36
C HIS A 192 2.80 -13.47 -0.82
N ASN A 193 2.40 -14.23 0.19
CA ASN A 193 3.22 -15.23 0.88
C ASN A 193 3.59 -16.46 0.03
N TYR A 194 2.89 -16.69 -1.09
CA TYR A 194 3.21 -17.76 -2.03
C TYR A 194 4.20 -17.33 -3.14
N ASN A 195 4.64 -16.07 -3.13
CA ASN A 195 5.64 -15.57 -4.06
C ASN A 195 6.97 -15.37 -3.33
N ASN A 196 8.04 -16.00 -3.82
CA ASN A 196 9.35 -15.83 -3.21
C ASN A 196 9.90 -14.42 -3.49
N ASN A 197 10.27 -13.73 -2.41
CA ASN A 197 11.17 -12.59 -2.48
C ASN A 197 12.57 -13.09 -2.87
N ARG A 198 13.32 -12.28 -3.61
CA ARG A 198 14.65 -12.66 -4.07
C ARG A 198 15.69 -12.07 -3.13
N CYS A 199 16.51 -12.94 -2.58
CA CYS A 199 17.59 -12.62 -1.66
C CYS A 199 18.93 -12.66 -2.40
N LEU A 200 19.86 -11.81 -1.98
CA LEU A 200 21.29 -11.96 -2.30
C LEU A 200 21.93 -13.10 -1.51
#